data_AF-A0A529Q3T3-F1
#
_entry.id   AF-A0A529Q3T3-F1
#
_cell.length_a   1.000
_cell.length_b   1.000
_cell.length_c   1.000
_cell.angle_alpha   90.00
_cell.angle_beta   90.00
_cell.angle_gamma   90.00
#
_symmetry.space_group_name_H-M   'P 1'
#
loop_
_entity.id
_entity.type
_entity.pdbx_description
1 polymer ?
#
loop_
_entity_poly.entity_id
_entity_poly.type
_entity_poly.pdbx_seq_one_letter_code
_entity_poly.pdbx_strand_id
1 'polypeptide(L)' 'MIIVIGCGNLNRQDDGVGVEVIRALRQRDLEGPEVKLLDAGTDGMSVMFAARGCTTLI' A
#
# COMPACT_ATOMS: atom_id res chain seq x y z
N MET A 1 12.33 -5.46 6.50
CA MET A 1 10.87 -5.35 6.26
C MET A 1 10.54 -4.13 5.42
N ILE A 2 10.07 -4.38 4.20
CA ILE A 2 9.54 -3.42 3.24
C ILE A 2 8.04 -3.25 3.51
N ILE A 3 7.55 -2.01 3.44
CA ILE A 3 6.12 -1.71 3.45
C ILE A 3 5.79 -1.00 2.14
N VAL A 4 4.81 -1.52 1.40
CA VAL A 4 4.29 -0.91 0.18
C VAL A 4 2.88 -0.39 0.45
N ILE A 5 2.63 0.87 0.14
CA ILE A 5 1.38 1.55 0.43
C ILE A 5 0.73 2.07 -0.85
N GLY A 6 -0.43 1.52 -1.17
CA GLY A 6 -1.28 2.01 -2.24
C GLY A 6 -2.14 3.16 -1.74
N CYS A 7 -1.88 4.37 -2.23
CA CYS A 7 -2.75 5.53 -2.06
C CYS A 7 -3.60 5.75 -3.31
N GLY A 8 -4.81 6.29 -3.13
CA GLY A 8 -5.68 6.66 -4.26
C GLY A 8 -7.16 6.63 -3.94
N ASN A 9 -7.97 7.32 -4.74
CA ASN A 9 -9.42 7.27 -4.67
C ASN A 9 -10.01 6.51 -5.87
N LEU A 10 -10.56 5.32 -5.61
CA LEU A 10 -11.23 4.50 -6.64
C LEU A 10 -12.40 5.20 -7.35
N ASN A 11 -12.97 6.25 -6.74
CA ASN A 11 -14.06 7.03 -7.35
C ASN A 11 -13.56 8.17 -8.25
N ARG A 12 -12.24 8.35 -8.40
CA ARG A 12 -11.63 9.47 -9.15
C ARG A 12 -10.76 8.98 -10.31
N GLN A 13 -11.37 8.23 -11.23
CA GLN A 13 -10.71 7.74 -12.44
C GLN A 13 -9.39 7.02 -12.12
N ASP A 14 -8.27 7.50 -12.66
CA ASP A 14 -6.93 6.91 -12.52
C ASP A 14 -6.25 7.22 -11.17
N ASP A 15 -6.81 8.10 -10.35
CA ASP A 15 -6.32 8.38 -8.99
C ASP A 15 -6.29 7.11 -8.11
N GLY A 16 -7.16 6.13 -8.39
CA GLY A 16 -7.22 4.86 -7.68
C GLY A 16 -6.10 3.86 -8.02
N VAL A 17 -5.15 4.20 -8.89
CA VAL A 17 -4.14 3.25 -9.40
C VAL A 17 -3.30 2.60 -8.30
N GLY A 18 -2.96 3.32 -7.22
CA GLY A 18 -2.19 2.75 -6.12
C GLY A 18 -2.92 1.59 -5.42
N VAL A 19 -4.25 1.71 -5.28
CA VAL A 19 -5.10 0.64 -4.73
C VAL A 19 -5.08 -0.59 -5.64
N GLU A 20 -5.17 -0.39 -6.96
CA GLU A 20 -5.11 -1.47 -7.95
C GLU A 20 -3.73 -2.15 -7.98
N VAL A 21 -2.65 -1.39 -7.80
CA VAL A 21 -1.29 -1.96 -7.67
C VAL A 21 -1.20 -2.88 -6.46
N ILE A 22 -1.73 -2.49 -5.30
CA ILE A 22 -1.73 -3.36 -4.11
C ILE A 22 -2.52 -4.65 -4.35
N ARG A 23 -3.67 -4.56 -5.03
CA ARG A 23 -4.45 -5.75 -5.43
C ARG A 23 -3.64 -6.68 -6.33
N ALA A 24 -2.95 -6.13 -7.34
CA ALA A 24 -2.11 -6.89 -8.24
C ALA A 24 -0.90 -7.53 -7.54
N LEU A 25 -0.27 -6.83 -6.59
CA LEU A 25 0.85 -7.36 -5.81
C LEU A 25 0.40 -8.54 -4.91
N ARG A 26 -0.78 -8.43 -4.28
CA ARG A 26 -1.37 -9.54 -3.51
C ARG A 26 -1.68 -10.76 -4.36
N GLN A 27 -2.21 -10.57 -5.57
CA GLN A 27 -2.48 -11.66 -6.52
C GLN A 27 -1.23 -12.39 -7.00
N ARG A 28 -0.05 -11.80 -6.81
CA ARG A 28 1.25 -12.38 -7.14
C ARG A 28 1.95 -12.99 -5.91
N ASP A 29 1.25 -13.11 -4.79
CA ASP A 29 1.76 -13.66 -3.52
C ASP A 29 3.04 -12.97 -3.03
N LEU A 30 3.15 -11.64 -3.25
CA LEU A 30 4.31 -10.86 -2.84
C LEU A 30 4.24 -10.38 -1.38
N GLU A 31 3.13 -10.63 -0.68
CA GLU A 31 2.99 -10.34 0.74
C GLU A 31 3.58 -11.48 1.59
N GLY A 32 4.34 -11.14 2.62
CA GLY A 32 5.03 -12.13 3.46
C GLY A 32 5.82 -11.52 4.63
N PRO A 33 6.70 -12.28 5.28
CA PRO A 33 7.43 -11.83 6.47
C PRO A 33 8.27 -10.56 6.24
N GLU A 34 8.82 -10.41 5.03
CA GLU A 34 9.68 -9.28 4.67
C GLU A 34 8.96 -8.15 3.93
N VAL A 35 7.73 -8.37 3.47
CA VAL A 35 6.98 -7.41 2.63
C VAL A 35 5.53 -7.33 3.11
N LYS A 36 5.12 -6.13 3.52
CA LYS A 36 3.74 -5.84 3.93
C LYS A 36 3.08 -4.94 2.90
N LEU A 37 1.87 -5.29 2.48
CA LEU A 37 1.10 -4.53 1.49
C LEU A 37 -0.09 -3.84 2.17
N LEU A 38 -0.17 -2.52 2.06
CA LEU A 38 -1.22 -1.70 2.66
C LEU A 38 -2.00 -0.96 1.58
N ASP A 39 -3.33 -1.05 1.64
CA ASP A 39 -4.23 -0.17 0.90
C ASP A 39 -4.64 0.96 1.85
N ALA A 40 -4.19 2.18 1.56
CA ALA A 40 -4.47 3.36 2.36
C ALA A 40 -5.67 4.17 1.83
N GLY A 41 -6.13 3.90 0.61
CA GLY A 41 -7.09 4.76 -0.07
C GLY A 41 -6.68 6.24 -0.01
N THR A 42 -7.53 7.07 0.60
CA THR A 42 -7.27 8.50 0.79
C THR A 42 -6.84 8.87 2.21
N ASP A 43 -6.54 7.89 3.08
CA ASP A 43 -6.05 8.17 4.42
C ASP A 43 -4.57 8.61 4.35
N GLY A 44 -4.21 9.62 5.14
CA GLY A 44 -2.87 10.20 5.14
C GLY A 44 -2.10 9.91 6.42
N MET A 45 -2.70 10.20 7.59
CA MET A 45 -1.98 10.14 8.85
C MET A 45 -1.89 8.72 9.43
N SER A 46 -2.92 7.88 9.27
CA SER A 46 -2.90 6.51 9.80
C SER A 46 -1.80 5.66 9.15
N VAL A 47 -1.50 5.98 7.89
CA VAL A 47 -0.49 5.35 7.04
C VAL A 47 0.89 5.43 7.65
N MET A 48 1.25 6.56 8.25
CA MET A 48 2.56 6.77 8.88
C MET A 48 2.73 5.92 10.13
N PHE A 49 1.66 5.66 10.88
CA PHE A 49 1.70 4.72 12.01
C PHE A 49 1.88 3.29 11.53
N ALA A 50 1.23 2.91 10.42
CA ALA A 50 1.39 1.60 9.81
C ALA A 50 2.79 1.39 9.21
N ALA A 51 3.43 2.45 8.74
CA ALA A 51 4.79 2.47 8.19
C ALA A 51 5.91 2.42 9.25
N ARG A 52 5.59 2.64 10.53
CA ARG A 52 6.58 2.83 11.58
C ARG A 52 7.50 1.61 11.72
N GLY A 53 8.80 1.85 11.70
CA GLY A 53 9.83 0.82 11.93
C GLY A 53 10.15 -0.04 10.70
N CYS A 54 9.62 0.28 9.52
CA CYS A 54 10.09 -0.35 8.29
C CYS A 54 11.52 0.09 7.95
N THR A 55 12.21 -0.77 7.20
CA THR A 55 13.54 -0.45 6.65
C THR A 55 13.43 0.23 5.28
N THR A 56 12.29 0.10 4.62
CA THR A 56 11.99 0.70 3.31
C THR A 56 10.50 0.92 3.20
N LEU A 57 10.11 2.13 2.80
CA LEU A 57 8.74 2.53 2.52
C LEU A 57 8.61 2.80 1.02
N ILE A 58 7.62 2.19 0.38
CA ILE A 58 7.28 2.34 -1.05
C ILE A 58 5.84 2.81 -1.15
#